data_AF-A0A075I016-F1
#
_entry.id   AF-A0A075I016-F1
#
_cell.length_a   1.000
_cell.length_b   1.000
_cell.length_c   1.000
_cell.angle_alpha   90.00
_cell.angle_beta   90.00
_cell.angle_gamma   90.00
#
_symmetry.space_group_name_H-M   'P 1'
#
loop_
_entity.id
_entity.type
_entity.pdbx_description
1 polymer ?
#
loop_
_entity_poly.entity_id
_entity_poly.type
_entity_poly.pdbx_seq_one_letter_code
_entity_poly.pdbx_strand_id
1 'polypeptide(L)' 'MKENLVDEAVITITPYLVGGITATTLVDGDGFSTVVKSIRLKLKNVTKMKNEVILHYEN' A
#
# COMPACT_ATOMS: atom_id res chain seq x y z
N MET A 1 -4.61 4.39 8.61
CA MET A 1 -4.85 2.93 8.53
C MET A 1 -5.66 2.41 9.71
N LYS A 2 -5.13 2.37 10.94
CA LYS A 2 -5.82 1.76 12.10
C LYS A 2 -7.21 2.32 12.43
N GLU A 3 -7.42 3.62 12.22
CA GLU A 3 -8.71 4.29 12.42
C GLU A 3 -9.74 4.05 11.31
N ASN A 4 -9.40 3.28 10.27
CA ASN A 4 -10.26 2.95 9.13
C ASN A 4 -10.89 4.17 8.39
N LEU A 5 -10.15 5.29 8.35
CA LEU A 5 -10.55 6.54 7.69
C LEU A 5 -10.03 6.66 6.24
N VAL A 6 -9.67 5.53 5.62
CA VAL A 6 -9.10 5.51 4.26
C VAL A 6 -10.12 4.88 3.33
N ASP A 7 -10.67 5.68 2.43
CA ASP A 7 -11.62 5.23 1.41
C ASP A 7 -10.92 4.77 0.13
N GLU A 8 -9.84 5.43 -0.27
CA GLU A 8 -9.04 5.13 -1.47
C GLU A 8 -7.53 5.09 -1.15
N ALA A 9 -6.78 4.24 -1.85
CA ALA A 9 -5.33 4.23 -1.85
C ALA A 9 -4.78 4.15 -3.28
N VAL A 10 -3.89 5.09 -3.63
CA VAL A 10 -3.16 5.11 -4.90
C VAL A 10 -1.68 4.86 -4.64
N ILE A 11 -1.14 3.74 -5.13
CA ILE A 11 0.23 3.28 -4.86
C ILE A 11 1.01 3.24 -6.17
N THR A 12 2.16 3.92 -6.22
CA THR A 12 3.09 3.85 -7.36
C THR A 12 4.28 2.97 -7.02
N ILE A 13 4.50 1.92 -7.81
CA ILE A 13 5.60 0.97 -7.67
C ILE A 13 6.66 1.30 -8.72
N THR A 14 7.87 1.58 -8.26
CA THR A 14 9.05 1.84 -9.11
C THR A 14 9.94 0.59 -9.19
N PRO A 15 10.67 0.37 -10.29
CA PRO A 15 11.48 -0.84 -10.48
C PRO A 15 12.86 -0.71 -9.80
N TYR A 16 12.88 -0.36 -8.51
CA TYR A 16 14.09 -0.22 -7.70
C TYR A 16 13.95 -1.00 -6.39
N LEU A 17 15.06 -1.56 -5.91
CA LEU A 17 15.12 -2.26 -4.63
C LEU A 17 16.12 -1.55 -3.71
N VAL A 18 15.60 -0.91 -2.66
CA VAL A 18 16.43 -0.21 -1.66
C VAL A 18 16.82 -1.16 -0.51
N GLY A 19 15.84 -1.92 0.02
CA GLY A 19 16.05 -2.83 1.16
C GLY A 19 16.42 -2.11 2.46
N GLY A 20 16.72 -2.89 3.50
CA GLY A 20 17.15 -2.40 4.83
C GLY A 20 16.12 -2.66 5.93
N ILE A 21 16.56 -3.23 7.05
CA ILE A 21 15.69 -3.56 8.20
C ILE A 21 15.10 -2.32 8.88
N THR A 22 15.76 -1.17 8.73
CA THR A 22 15.34 0.13 9.28
C THR A 22 14.84 1.09 8.20
N ALA A 23 14.67 0.64 6.95
CA ALA A 23 14.15 1.49 5.89
C ALA A 23 12.68 1.82 6.15
N THR A 24 12.29 3.08 5.96
CA THR A 24 10.89 3.51 6.05
C THR A 24 10.04 2.76 5.03
N THR A 25 8.88 2.26 5.46
CA THR A 25 7.95 1.53 4.58
C THR A 25 6.72 2.40 4.25
N LEU A 26 5.84 1.91 3.36
CA LEU A 26 4.62 2.63 3.00
C LEU A 26 3.67 2.82 4.20
N VAL A 27 3.68 1.89 5.15
CA VAL A 27 2.87 1.92 6.37
C VAL A 27 3.69 1.35 7.53
N ASP A 28 4.16 2.23 8.40
CA ASP A 28 4.85 1.86 9.64
C ASP A 28 3.94 2.06 10.88
N GLY A 29 4.45 1.73 12.07
CA GLY A 29 3.76 1.78 13.35
C GLY A 29 3.39 0.39 13.88
N ASP A 30 2.53 0.33 14.90
CA ASP A 30 2.16 -0.95 15.56
C ASP A 30 1.45 -1.94 14.63
N GLY A 31 0.89 -1.45 13.52
CA GLY A 31 0.20 -2.28 12.53
C GLY A 31 -1.01 -3.05 13.08
N PHE A 32 -1.37 -4.11 12.36
CA PHE A 32 -2.38 -5.08 12.79
C PHE A 32 -1.70 -6.40 13.10
N SER A 33 -1.91 -6.94 14.29
CA SER A 33 -1.29 -8.21 14.71
C SER A 33 -1.89 -9.45 14.04
N THR A 34 -3.09 -9.33 13.45
CA THR A 34 -3.74 -10.41 12.71
C THR A 34 -4.38 -9.90 11.43
N VAL A 35 -4.37 -10.73 10.38
CA VAL A 35 -4.95 -10.40 9.06
C VAL A 35 -6.46 -10.13 9.15
N VAL A 36 -7.17 -10.79 10.06
CA VAL A 36 -8.62 -10.56 10.24
C VAL A 36 -8.93 -9.12 10.68
N LYS A 37 -8.00 -8.46 11.37
CA LYS A 37 -8.13 -7.06 11.80
C LYS A 37 -7.62 -6.05 10.78
N SER A 38 -7.00 -6.49 9.69
CA SER A 38 -6.42 -5.56 8.71
C SER A 38 -7.51 -4.87 7.89
N ILE A 39 -7.16 -3.70 7.34
CA ILE A 39 -7.98 -3.07 6.31
C ILE A 39 -7.97 -3.97 5.07
N ARG A 40 -9.14 -4.14 4.47
CA ARG A 40 -9.29 -4.81 3.17
C ARG A 40 -9.55 -3.75 2.13
N LEU A 41 -8.78 -3.76 1.07
CA LEU A 41 -8.99 -2.88 -0.07
C LEU A 41 -9.13 -3.73 -1.32
N LYS A 42 -10.01 -3.29 -2.22
CA LYS A 42 -10.26 -3.92 -3.51
C LYS A 42 -9.51 -3.16 -4.59
N LEU A 43 -8.68 -3.88 -5.35
CA LEU A 43 -8.01 -3.32 -6.52
C LEU A 43 -9.05 -2.93 -7.56
N LYS A 44 -9.05 -1.67 -7.97
CA LYS A 44 -9.99 -1.10 -8.96
C LYS A 44 -9.34 -0.87 -10.31
N ASN A 45 -8.08 -0.44 -10.33
CA ASN A 45 -7.37 -0.17 -11.56
C ASN A 45 -5.86 -0.42 -11.43
N VAL A 46 -5.24 -0.80 -12.54
CA VAL A 46 -3.79 -0.94 -12.71
C VAL A 46 -3.39 -0.18 -13.95
N THR A 47 -2.49 0.78 -13.82
CA THR A 47 -1.99 1.59 -14.96
C THR A 47 -0.47 1.57 -14.99
N LYS A 48 0.10 1.30 -16.16
CA LYS A 48 1.55 1.41 -16.36
C LYS A 48 1.89 2.81 -16.86
N MET A 49 2.82 3.48 -16.19
CA MET A 49 3.35 4.77 -16.65
C MET A 49 4.86 4.66 -16.77
N LYS A 50 5.39 4.72 -17.98
CA LYS A 50 6.81 4.47 -18.29
C LYS A 50 7.26 3.11 -17.73
N ASN A 51 8.18 3.10 -16.76
CA ASN A 51 8.73 1.92 -16.09
C ASN A 51 8.08 1.65 -14.72
N GLU A 52 7.05 2.41 -14.35
CA GLU A 52 6.36 2.32 -13.06
C GLU A 52 4.96 1.71 -13.23
N VAL A 53 4.40 1.21 -12.13
CA VAL A 53 3.04 0.67 -12.06
C VAL A 53 2.26 1.42 -10.99
N ILE A 54 1.11 1.97 -11.36
CA ILE A 54 0.18 2.66 -10.48
C ILE A 54 -1.00 1.74 -10.18
N LEU A 55 -1.27 1.52 -8.90
CA LEU A 55 -2.36 0.69 -8.39
C LEU A 55 -3.38 1.59 -7.68
N HIS A 56 -4.64 1.50 -8.08
CA HIS A 56 -5.75 2.19 -7.42
C HIS A 56 -6.60 1.18 -6.66
N TYR A 57 -6.79 1.44 -5.37
CA TYR A 57 -7.54 0.60 -4.44
C TYR A 57 -8.64 1.41 -3.77
N GLU A 58 -9.75 0.76 -3.44
CA GLU A 58 -10.87 1.35 -2.72
C GLU A 58 -11.40 0.33 -1.70
N ASN A 59 -11.94 0.79 -0.57
CA ASN A 59 -12.59 -0.06 0.44
C ASN A 59 -13.89 -0.69 -0.08
#